data_AF-A0A536UAP4-F1
#
_entry.id   AF-A0A536UAP4-F1
#
_cell.length_a   1.000
_cell.length_b   1.000
_cell.length_c   1.000
_cell.angle_alpha   90.00
_cell.angle_beta   90.00
_cell.angle_gamma   90.00
#
_symmetry.space_group_name_H-M   'P 1'
#
loop_
_entity.id
_entity.type
_entity.pdbx_description
1 polymer ?
#
loop_
_entity_poly.entity_id
_entity_poly.type
_entity_poly.pdbx_seq_one_letter_code
_entity_poly.pdbx_strand_id
1 'polypeptide(L)'
;MSEGLPPLREFLLREVLRFVRTASTIPGVTRIALVGSLATMKPNPKDADVLVSIADDVDLARLATAGRTLKGRAQTRNSGADIFLADSEGYIGRICHWRECWPRRACRAQHCGRKEHLNDDLHVVNLSIDMVRAPPIELWPNLASRVAAPADVQELLFTPLTGLKESGASEQA
;
A
#
# COMPACT_ATOMS: atom_id res chain seq x y z
N MET A 1 -26.95 -9.65 -14.27
CA MET A 1 -26.65 -10.79 -13.39
C MET A 1 -25.35 -10.44 -12.67
N SER A 2 -25.42 -10.13 -11.37
CA SER A 2 -24.24 -9.79 -10.57
C SER A 2 -23.52 -11.09 -10.21
N GLU A 3 -22.48 -11.47 -10.97
CA GLU A 3 -21.51 -12.42 -10.44
C GLU A 3 -20.86 -11.78 -9.21
N GLY A 4 -21.07 -12.38 -8.04
CA GLY A 4 -20.50 -11.89 -6.79
C GLY A 4 -18.98 -11.82 -6.88
N LEU A 5 -18.39 -10.80 -6.26
CA LEU A 5 -16.95 -10.64 -6.21
C LEU A 5 -16.29 -11.88 -5.58
N PRO A 6 -15.18 -12.41 -6.12
CA PRO A 6 -14.52 -13.54 -5.50
C PRO A 6 -14.17 -13.24 -4.03
N PRO A 7 -14.43 -14.16 -3.08
CA PRO A 7 -14.31 -13.88 -1.64
C PRO A 7 -12.93 -13.36 -1.20
N LEU A 8 -11.88 -13.69 -1.95
CA LEU A 8 -10.52 -13.20 -1.71
C LEU A 8 -10.36 -11.73 -2.12
N ARG A 9 -10.85 -11.33 -3.29
CA ARG A 9 -10.70 -9.97 -3.82
C ARG A 9 -11.40 -8.95 -2.92
N GLU A 10 -12.64 -9.24 -2.52
CA GLU A 10 -13.38 -8.42 -1.57
C GLU A 10 -12.61 -8.24 -0.25
N PHE A 11 -12.10 -9.34 0.28
CA PHE A 11 -11.34 -9.34 1.53
C PHE A 11 -10.07 -8.50 1.43
N LEU A 12 -9.28 -8.66 0.35
CA LEU A 12 -8.06 -7.88 0.16
C LEU A 12 -8.36 -6.38 0.04
N LEU A 13 -9.42 -5.98 -0.70
CA LEU A 13 -9.83 -4.58 -0.77
C LEU A 13 -10.22 -4.02 0.60
N ARG A 14 -10.95 -4.80 1.43
CA ARG A 14 -11.29 -4.38 2.80
C ARG A 14 -10.07 -4.26 3.70
N GLU A 15 -9.07 -5.13 3.57
CA GLU A 15 -7.83 -5.01 4.34
C GLU A 15 -6.96 -3.83 3.84
N VAL A 16 -6.95 -3.55 2.53
CA VAL A 16 -6.35 -2.32 1.97
C VAL A 16 -7.02 -1.07 2.53
N LEU A 17 -8.35 -1.03 2.63
CA LEU A 17 -9.06 0.10 3.25
C LEU A 17 -8.58 0.38 4.68
N ARG A 18 -8.42 -0.68 5.49
CA ARG A 18 -7.92 -0.57 6.86
C ARG A 18 -6.48 -0.07 6.91
N PHE A 19 -5.65 -0.57 5.99
CA PHE A 19 -4.28 -0.08 5.84
C PHE A 19 -4.25 1.41 5.50
N VAL A 20 -5.00 1.86 4.50
CA VAL A 20 -5.06 3.29 4.10
C VAL A 20 -5.51 4.16 5.25
N ARG A 21 -6.56 3.76 5.98
CA ARG A 21 -7.05 4.46 7.19
C ARG A 21 -5.98 4.63 8.25
N THR A 22 -5.15 3.60 8.46
CA THR A 22 -4.09 3.64 9.46
C THR A 22 -2.90 4.46 8.96
N ALA A 23 -2.42 4.16 7.75
CA ALA A 23 -1.21 4.74 7.18
C ALA A 23 -1.36 6.25 6.88
N SER A 24 -2.54 6.71 6.49
CA SER A 24 -2.81 8.14 6.27
C SER A 24 -2.70 9.01 7.53
N THR A 25 -2.75 8.41 8.73
CA THR A 25 -2.57 9.13 10.01
C THR A 25 -1.11 9.19 10.48
N ILE A 26 -0.17 8.61 9.71
CA ILE A 26 1.24 8.57 10.06
C ILE A 26 1.93 9.82 9.49
N PRO A 27 2.50 10.70 10.33
CA PRO A 27 3.28 11.84 9.87
C PRO A 27 4.38 11.40 8.90
N GLY A 28 4.53 12.13 7.80
CA GLY A 28 5.48 11.82 6.74
C GLY A 28 4.95 10.87 5.67
N VAL A 29 3.78 10.24 5.82
CA VAL A 29 3.11 9.62 4.66
C VAL A 29 2.52 10.73 3.80
N THR A 30 2.87 10.78 2.51
CA THR A 30 2.47 11.86 1.59
C THR A 30 1.53 11.42 0.48
N ARG A 31 1.52 10.12 0.15
CA ARG A 31 0.58 9.54 -0.82
C ARG A 31 0.43 8.04 -0.60
N ILE A 32 -0.77 7.51 -0.85
CA ILE A 32 -1.03 6.06 -0.88
C ILE A 32 -1.79 5.74 -2.17
N ALA A 33 -1.31 4.74 -2.90
CA ALA A 33 -1.88 4.30 -4.16
C ALA A 33 -2.03 2.77 -4.22
N LEU A 34 -3.12 2.32 -4.83
CA LEU A 34 -3.35 0.92 -5.15
C LEU A 34 -2.66 0.61 -6.48
N VAL A 35 -1.84 -0.44 -6.51
CA VAL A 35 -1.15 -0.89 -7.71
C VAL A 35 -1.39 -2.39 -7.94
N GLY A 36 -0.73 -2.96 -8.95
CA GLY A 36 -0.79 -4.39 -9.22
C GLY A 36 -2.19 -4.87 -9.57
N SER A 37 -2.48 -6.13 -9.23
CA SER A 37 -3.66 -6.81 -9.77
C SER A 37 -5.01 -6.30 -9.23
N LEU A 38 -5.03 -5.77 -8.00
CA LEU A 38 -6.24 -5.19 -7.41
C LEU A 38 -6.71 -3.91 -8.12
N ALA A 39 -5.77 -3.15 -8.70
CA ALA A 39 -6.07 -1.95 -9.49
C ALA A 39 -6.69 -2.26 -10.88
N THR A 40 -6.91 -3.54 -11.20
CA THR A 40 -7.45 -4.01 -12.49
C THR A 40 -8.67 -4.89 -12.30
N MET A 41 -9.36 -5.24 -13.41
CA MET A 41 -10.49 -6.18 -13.43
C MET A 41 -10.11 -7.65 -13.23
N LYS A 42 -8.86 -7.96 -12.86
CA LYS A 42 -8.44 -9.35 -12.67
C LYS A 42 -9.29 -10.01 -11.56
N PRO A 43 -10.03 -11.09 -11.87
CA PRO A 43 -10.99 -11.67 -10.92
C PRO A 43 -10.30 -12.30 -9.72
N ASN A 44 -9.14 -12.93 -9.94
CA ASN A 44 -8.35 -13.60 -8.91
C ASN A 44 -7.01 -12.86 -8.69
N PRO A 45 -7.00 -11.78 -7.88
CA PRO A 45 -5.77 -11.13 -7.44
C PRO A 45 -5.00 -12.08 -6.52
N LYS A 46 -3.67 -12.07 -6.62
CA LYS A 46 -2.81 -12.93 -5.79
C LYS A 46 -2.45 -12.27 -4.47
N ASP A 47 -2.17 -10.98 -4.52
CA ASP A 47 -1.61 -10.20 -3.40
C ASP A 47 -2.23 -8.80 -3.40
N ALA A 48 -2.14 -8.13 -2.25
CA ALA A 48 -2.46 -6.71 -2.12
C ALA A 48 -1.20 -5.86 -2.32
N ASP A 49 -1.14 -5.14 -3.43
CA ASP A 49 -0.01 -4.29 -3.80
C ASP A 49 -0.36 -2.82 -3.58
N VAL A 50 0.39 -2.14 -2.72
CA VAL A 50 0.19 -0.72 -2.39
C VAL A 50 1.50 0.05 -2.48
N LEU A 51 1.48 1.20 -3.13
CA LEU A 51 2.59 2.15 -3.17
C LEU A 51 2.34 3.27 -2.16
N VAL A 52 3.31 3.54 -1.30
CA VAL A 52 3.28 4.63 -0.33
C VAL A 52 4.43 5.58 -0.61
N SER A 53 4.13 6.84 -0.89
CA SER A 53 5.12 7.91 -0.92
C SER A 53 5.30 8.46 0.48
N ILE A 54 6.56 8.66 0.88
CA ILE A 54 6.95 9.09 2.22
C ILE A 54 7.93 10.27 2.17
N ALA A 55 7.93 11.08 3.22
CA ALA A 55 8.97 12.05 3.55
C ALA A 55 10.12 11.36 4.33
N ASP A 56 11.25 12.05 4.44
CA ASP A 56 12.44 11.51 5.10
C ASP A 56 12.25 11.20 6.58
N ASP A 57 11.42 12.00 7.26
CA ASP A 57 11.12 11.96 8.69
C ASP A 57 9.94 11.05 9.07
N VAL A 58 9.41 10.27 8.11
CA VAL A 58 8.27 9.36 8.36
C VAL A 58 8.56 8.40 9.52
N ASP A 59 7.55 8.15 10.35
CA ASP A 59 7.60 7.05 11.32
C ASP A 59 7.46 5.70 10.59
N LEU A 60 8.60 5.22 10.07
CA LEU A 60 8.66 4.00 9.29
C LEU A 60 8.35 2.76 10.14
N ALA A 61 8.54 2.80 11.46
CA ALA A 61 8.19 1.70 12.36
C ALA A 61 6.67 1.53 12.48
N ARG A 62 5.92 2.62 12.62
CA ARG A 62 4.45 2.60 12.56
C ARG A 62 3.95 2.14 11.20
N LEU A 63 4.53 2.66 10.12
CA LEU A 63 4.15 2.27 8.76
C LEU A 63 4.42 0.78 8.51
N ALA A 64 5.57 0.28 8.96
CA ALA A 64 5.92 -1.13 8.84
C ALA A 64 5.02 -2.03 9.68
N THR A 65 4.56 -1.56 10.83
CA THR A 65 3.56 -2.27 11.64
C THR A 65 2.23 -2.36 10.91
N ALA A 66 1.75 -1.27 10.30
CA ALA A 66 0.54 -1.28 9.47
C ALA A 66 0.69 -2.23 8.27
N GLY A 67 1.82 -2.19 7.57
CA GLY A 67 2.10 -3.07 6.42
C GLY A 67 2.18 -4.54 6.79
N ARG A 68 2.85 -4.88 7.90
CA ARG A 68 2.89 -6.26 8.43
C ARG A 68 1.52 -6.75 8.88
N THR A 69 0.69 -5.89 9.45
CA THR A 69 -0.70 -6.23 9.77
C THR A 69 -1.48 -6.58 8.50
N LEU A 70 -1.42 -5.76 7.45
CA LEU A 70 -2.06 -6.07 6.16
C LEU A 70 -1.57 -7.42 5.61
N LYS A 71 -0.26 -7.64 5.57
CA LYS A 71 0.33 -8.89 5.09
C LYS A 71 -0.11 -10.10 5.92
N GLY A 72 -0.08 -10.00 7.24
CA GLY A 72 -0.50 -11.07 8.14
C GLY A 72 -1.98 -11.43 7.98
N ARG A 73 -2.83 -10.43 7.73
CA ARG A 73 -4.26 -10.64 7.44
C ARG A 73 -4.46 -11.35 6.10
N ALA A 74 -3.77 -10.91 5.05
CA ALA A 74 -3.79 -11.58 3.74
C ALA A 74 -3.34 -13.06 3.83
N GLN A 75 -2.31 -13.35 4.62
CA GLN A 75 -1.78 -14.70 4.80
C GLN A 75 -2.79 -15.69 5.41
N THR A 76 -3.77 -15.21 6.17
CA THR A 76 -4.87 -16.07 6.68
C THR A 76 -5.73 -16.68 5.56
N ARG A 77 -5.60 -16.16 4.32
CA ARG A 77 -6.27 -16.64 3.11
C ARG A 77 -5.30 -17.08 2.02
N ASN A 78 -4.08 -17.50 2.39
CA ASN A 78 -3.04 -17.95 1.46
C ASN A 78 -2.69 -16.90 0.38
N SER A 79 -2.68 -15.62 0.77
CA SER A 79 -2.37 -14.47 -0.06
C SER A 79 -1.32 -13.60 0.64
N GLY A 80 -0.68 -12.68 -0.09
CA GLY A 80 0.32 -11.76 0.44
C GLY A 80 -0.10 -10.29 0.34
N ALA A 81 0.81 -9.44 0.77
CA ALA A 81 0.74 -8.01 0.53
C ALA A 81 2.16 -7.44 0.44
N ASP A 82 2.35 -6.57 -0.55
CA ASP A 82 3.58 -5.83 -0.76
C ASP A 82 3.32 -4.34 -0.66
N ILE A 83 4.07 -3.69 0.23
CA ILE A 83 4.00 -2.26 0.47
C ILE A 83 5.28 -1.66 -0.10
N PHE A 84 5.16 -1.08 -1.29
CA PHE A 84 6.22 -0.37 -1.99
C PHE A 84 6.39 1.01 -1.39
N LEU A 85 7.62 1.46 -1.25
CA LEU A 85 7.98 2.76 -0.70
C LEU A 85 8.65 3.61 -1.77
N ALA A 86 8.27 4.87 -1.81
CA ALA A 86 8.90 5.87 -2.65
C ALA A 86 9.12 7.16 -1.86
N ASP A 87 10.12 7.94 -2.22
CA ASP A 87 10.37 9.29 -1.74
C ASP A 87 10.22 10.30 -2.89
N SER A 88 10.79 11.50 -2.73
CA SER A 88 10.77 12.54 -3.76
C SER A 88 11.62 12.23 -5.00
N GLU A 89 12.62 11.36 -4.87
CA GLU A 89 13.52 10.97 -5.96
C GLU A 89 12.99 9.77 -6.73
N GLY A 90 12.29 8.85 -6.07
CA GLY A 90 11.64 7.72 -6.71
C GLY A 90 11.39 6.54 -5.78
N TYR A 91 11.39 5.34 -6.36
CA TYR A 91 11.19 4.09 -5.62
C TYR A 91 12.44 3.73 -4.81
N ILE A 92 12.26 3.42 -3.52
CA ILE A 92 13.36 3.14 -2.58
C ILE A 92 13.36 1.72 -2.01
N GLY A 93 12.36 0.92 -2.34
CA GLY A 93 12.24 -0.45 -1.84
C GLY A 93 10.87 -0.74 -1.26
N ARG A 94 10.78 -1.70 -0.34
CA ARG A 94 9.53 -2.14 0.28
C ARG A 94 9.60 -2.11 1.79
N ILE A 95 8.45 -2.12 2.44
CA ILE A 95 8.40 -2.41 3.87
C ILE A 95 9.00 -3.79 4.13
N CYS A 96 9.97 -3.82 5.03
CA CYS A 96 10.60 -5.05 5.46
C CYS A 96 9.59 -5.94 6.18
N HIS A 97 9.53 -7.21 5.76
CA HIS A 97 8.64 -8.19 6.37
C HIS A 97 9.13 -8.65 7.75
N TRP A 98 10.41 -8.47 8.06
CA TRP A 98 10.98 -8.79 9.38
C TRP A 98 10.79 -7.61 10.34
N ARG A 99 10.51 -7.93 11.61
CA ARG A 99 10.39 -6.92 12.67
C ARG A 99 11.74 -6.31 13.03
N GLU A 100 12.77 -7.14 13.05
CA GLU A 100 14.13 -6.75 13.41
C GLU A 100 15.09 -7.11 12.28
N CYS A 101 16.03 -6.20 12.02
CA CYS A 101 17.14 -6.44 11.11
C CYS A 101 18.10 -7.45 11.75
N TRP A 102 18.35 -8.54 11.05
CA TRP A 102 19.30 -9.56 11.47
C TRP A 102 19.98 -10.17 10.23
N PRO A 103 21.25 -10.59 10.31
CA PRO A 103 21.90 -11.37 9.27
C PRO A 103 21.10 -12.63 8.94
N ARG A 104 20.27 -12.55 7.89
CA ARG A 104 19.43 -13.65 7.41
C ARG A 104 19.83 -13.96 5.99
N ARG A 105 20.09 -15.24 5.69
CA ARG A 105 20.38 -15.71 4.32
C ARG A 105 19.24 -15.39 3.34
N ALA A 106 18.01 -15.27 3.84
CA ALA A 106 16.84 -14.89 3.05
C ALA A 106 16.65 -13.38 2.88
N CYS A 107 17.43 -12.53 3.59
CA CYS A 107 17.38 -11.09 3.40
C CYS A 107 17.91 -10.72 2.02
N ARG A 108 17.13 -9.92 1.29
CA ARG A 108 17.47 -9.40 -0.03
C ARG A 108 17.71 -7.88 -0.03
N ALA A 109 17.71 -7.25 1.15
CA ALA A 109 18.06 -5.84 1.25
C ALA A 109 19.52 -5.64 0.85
N GLN A 110 19.81 -4.64 0.02
CA GLN A 110 21.16 -4.24 -0.32
C GLN A 110 21.87 -3.64 0.90
N HIS A 111 21.14 -2.91 1.75
CA HIS A 111 21.67 -2.24 2.94
C HIS A 111 20.82 -2.55 4.18
N CYS A 112 20.66 -3.84 4.51
CA CYS A 112 19.90 -4.28 5.69
C CYS A 112 20.38 -3.57 6.98
N GLY A 113 19.47 -2.93 7.71
CA GLY A 113 19.76 -2.25 8.97
C GLY A 113 20.23 -0.79 8.83
N ARG A 114 20.52 -0.31 7.62
CA ARG A 114 20.88 1.10 7.39
C ARG A 114 19.70 2.05 7.66
N LYS A 115 18.52 1.68 7.15
CA LYS A 115 17.24 2.32 7.49
C LYS A 115 16.33 1.21 7.99
N GLU A 116 16.05 1.20 9.30
CA GLU A 116 15.24 0.15 9.90
C GLU A 116 13.87 0.03 9.22
N HIS A 117 13.41 -1.20 9.06
CA HIS A 117 12.15 -1.55 8.38
C HIS A 117 12.05 -1.21 6.89
N LEU A 118 13.10 -0.67 6.25
CA LEU A 118 13.22 -0.61 4.79
C LEU A 118 13.92 -1.88 4.28
N ASN A 119 13.37 -2.49 3.24
CA ASN A 119 14.03 -3.50 2.44
C ASN A 119 14.29 -2.93 1.04
N ASP A 120 15.51 -2.49 0.80
CA ASP A 120 15.98 -1.89 -0.45
C ASP A 120 16.45 -2.98 -1.44
N ASP A 121 15.57 -3.94 -1.72
CA ASP A 121 15.81 -5.03 -2.66
C ASP A 121 15.62 -4.61 -4.13
N LEU A 122 16.26 -3.49 -4.50
CA LEU A 122 16.13 -2.84 -5.82
C LEU A 122 16.57 -3.74 -7.00
N HIS A 123 17.36 -4.77 -6.70
CA HIS A 123 17.77 -5.79 -7.67
C HIS A 123 16.75 -6.91 -7.87
N VAL A 124 15.75 -7.02 -6.98
CA VAL A 124 14.65 -7.99 -7.05
C VAL A 124 13.40 -7.34 -7.63
N VAL A 125 13.04 -6.16 -7.12
CA VAL A 125 11.90 -5.38 -7.62
C VAL A 125 12.33 -3.94 -7.77
N ASN A 126 12.01 -3.34 -8.91
CA ASN A 126 12.22 -1.92 -9.16
C ASN A 126 11.00 -1.33 -9.88
N LEU A 127 10.32 -0.38 -9.25
CA LEU A 127 9.21 0.33 -9.89
C LEU A 127 9.74 1.45 -10.76
N SER A 128 9.16 1.62 -11.96
CA SER A 128 9.52 2.75 -12.82
C SER A 128 9.15 4.08 -12.17
N ILE A 129 9.89 5.14 -12.52
CA ILE A 129 9.56 6.50 -12.08
C ILE A 129 8.15 6.91 -12.52
N ASP A 130 7.67 6.41 -13.67
CA ASP A 130 6.31 6.66 -14.16
C ASP A 130 5.25 6.00 -13.27
N MET A 131 5.48 4.76 -12.81
CA MET A 131 4.60 4.10 -11.85
C MET A 131 4.55 4.86 -10.52
N VAL A 132 5.70 5.38 -10.07
CA VAL A 132 5.77 6.20 -8.86
C VAL A 132 5.04 7.51 -9.05
N ARG A 133 5.27 8.24 -10.15
CA ARG A 133 4.69 9.56 -10.38
C ARG A 133 3.19 9.51 -10.68
N ALA A 134 2.76 8.54 -11.47
CA ALA A 134 1.39 8.41 -11.97
C ALA A 134 0.84 7.00 -11.73
N PRO A 135 0.64 6.59 -10.46
CA PRO A 135 0.08 5.28 -10.17
C PRO A 135 -1.36 5.16 -10.70
N PRO A 136 -1.84 3.95 -11.02
CA PRO A 136 -3.14 3.75 -11.66
C PRO A 136 -4.30 4.26 -10.81
N ILE A 137 -4.25 4.05 -9.49
CA ILE A 137 -5.31 4.43 -8.55
C ILE A 137 -4.67 5.05 -7.30
N GLU A 138 -4.92 6.33 -7.06
CA GLU A 138 -4.57 7.02 -5.82
C GLU A 138 -5.71 6.96 -4.82
N LEU A 139 -5.38 6.59 -3.58
CA LEU A 139 -6.32 6.40 -2.47
C LEU A 139 -6.22 7.52 -1.43
N TRP A 140 -5.07 8.19 -1.32
CA TRP A 140 -4.82 9.28 -0.39
C TRP A 140 -3.60 10.10 -0.86
N PRO A 141 -3.54 11.43 -0.63
CA PRO A 141 -4.56 12.28 -0.02
C PRO A 141 -5.70 12.59 -0.99
N ASN A 142 -5.52 12.37 -2.29
CA ASN A 142 -6.54 12.60 -3.29
C ASN A 142 -7.00 11.29 -3.90
N LEU A 143 -8.31 11.07 -3.88
CA LEU A 143 -8.92 9.97 -4.62
C LEU A 143 -8.88 10.32 -6.10
N ALA A 144 -8.08 9.57 -6.85
CA ALA A 144 -7.95 9.75 -8.29
C ALA A 144 -7.73 8.39 -8.95
N SER A 145 -8.32 8.20 -10.13
CA SER A 145 -8.08 7.01 -10.95
C SER A 145 -7.64 7.45 -12.33
N ARG A 146 -6.50 6.94 -12.79
CA ARG A 146 -5.97 7.14 -14.15
C ARG A 146 -6.38 6.01 -15.10
N VAL A 147 -6.97 4.96 -14.55
CA VAL A 147 -7.55 3.83 -15.27
C VAL A 147 -9.05 3.75 -14.98
N ALA A 148 -9.79 2.94 -15.74
CA ALA A 148 -11.16 2.60 -15.38
C ALA A 148 -11.13 1.81 -14.05
N ALA A 149 -11.50 2.46 -12.95
CA ALA A 149 -11.53 1.82 -11.64
C ALA A 149 -12.59 0.71 -11.63
N PRO A 150 -12.23 -0.53 -11.24
CA PRO A 150 -13.20 -1.60 -11.03
C PRO A 150 -14.34 -1.16 -10.10
N ALA A 151 -15.56 -1.64 -10.35
CA ALA A 151 -16.74 -1.25 -9.58
C ALA A 151 -16.59 -1.56 -8.08
N ASP A 152 -15.94 -2.67 -7.73
CA ASP A 152 -15.66 -3.04 -6.36
C ASP A 152 -14.58 -2.16 -5.70
N VAL A 153 -13.61 -1.64 -6.46
CA VAL A 153 -12.66 -0.64 -5.98
C VAL A 153 -13.40 0.67 -5.67
N GLN A 154 -14.34 1.08 -6.53
CA GLN A 154 -15.17 2.25 -6.27
C GLN A 154 -15.99 2.06 -4.97
N GLU A 155 -16.68 0.93 -4.85
CA GLU A 155 -17.57 0.63 -3.71
C GLU A 155 -16.80 0.44 -2.40
N LEU A 156 -15.72 -0.33 -2.41
CA LEU A 156 -15.03 -0.77 -1.19
C LEU A 156 -13.87 0.14 -0.77
N LEU A 157 -13.34 0.95 -1.69
CA LEU A 157 -12.25 1.89 -1.40
C LEU A 157 -12.68 3.35 -1.58
N PHE A 158 -13.19 3.75 -2.74
CA PHE A 158 -13.43 5.19 -2.97
C PHE A 158 -14.54 5.72 -2.07
N THR A 159 -15.72 5.09 -2.07
CA THR A 159 -16.85 5.52 -1.25
C THR A 159 -16.48 5.65 0.25
N PRO A 160 -15.81 4.66 0.89
CA PRO A 160 -15.46 4.77 2.31
C PRO A 160 -14.27 5.70 2.61
N LEU A 161 -13.47 6.08 1.61
CA LEU A 161 -12.35 7.01 1.74
C LEU A 161 -12.77 8.47 1.47
N THR A 162 -13.86 8.72 0.74
CA THR A 162 -14.40 10.08 0.59
C THR A 162 -14.75 10.67 1.96
N GLY A 163 -15.40 9.90 2.83
CA GLY A 163 -15.75 10.35 4.18
C GLY A 163 -14.55 10.60 5.12
N LEU A 164 -13.36 10.08 4.82
CA LEU A 164 -12.14 10.42 5.57
C LEU A 164 -11.70 11.88 5.34
N LYS A 165 -11.98 12.43 4.15
CA LYS A 165 -11.62 13.81 3.82
C LYS A 165 -12.50 14.82 4.57
N GLU A 166 -13.78 14.50 4.73
CA GLU A 166 -14.77 15.39 5.35
C GLU A 166 -14.51 15.54 6.85
N SER A 167 -14.13 14.47 7.55
CA SER A 167 -13.84 14.50 8.99
C SER A 167 -12.57 15.27 9.37
N GLY A 168 -11.60 15.39 8.45
CA GLY A 168 -10.38 16.18 8.69
C GLY A 168 -10.53 17.68 8.38
N ALA A 169 -11.61 18.07 7.71
CA ALA A 169 -11.90 19.47 7.36
C ALA A 169 -12.67 20.23 8.45
N SER A 170 -13.33 19.52 9.39
CA SER A 170 -14.12 20.13 10.47
C SER A 170 -13.31 20.59 11.70
N GLU A 171 -11.99 20.36 11.74
CA GLU A 171 -11.14 20.75 12.87
C GLU A 171 -10.28 22.01 12.59
N GLN A 172 -10.59 22.76 11.52
CA GLN A 172 -9.92 24.02 11.16
C GLN A 172 -10.89 25.20 10.97
N ALA A 173 -11.97 25.26 11.75
CA ALA A 173 -12.86 26.42 11.83
C ALA A 173 -12.88 26.99 13.25
#